data_AF-A0A843D250-F1
#
_entry.id   AF-A0A843D250-F1
#
_cell.length_a   1.000
_cell.length_b   1.000
_cell.length_c   1.000
_cell.angle_alpha   90.00
_cell.angle_beta   90.00
_cell.angle_gamma   90.00
#
_symmetry.space_group_name_H-M   'P 1'
#
loop_
_entity.id
_entity.type
_entity.pdbx_description
1 polymer ?
#
loop_
_entity_poly.entity_id
_entity_poly.type
_entity_poly.pdbx_seq_one_letter_code
_entity_poly.pdbx_strand_id
1 'polypeptide(L)'
;MRCISAILLTMLLLISSVAIIDFSSADDDEYFSENGRSYMKLDADNVSLTYILDEYATQTITVGPTVTHSGHTYNIKKIQASIDCPITEYVNLDSVVLEDVDGGALIGSNIQSITVNDSNPYLTSDGGVLYNKLQTKLIRYPTAKEGNTFNVPTSVSEISSYAFYGSTLRTITITGETLTNIGPSAFSGCGLLESVGSGGNLPESLVMIGSCAFCYCTSMSSLSLPDSVIYIGSYAFSGSGLSSIKIPYSVDYIGECAFSDCTDLEEFESECDYYKAIDGVLYYISGDDDKRKTLFCYPAGRVNESFTILDDVVNISPSAFSGTVKLKTIVLPANMVSIPNMAFAYCESLENIDLKNVSIIGNEAFYNCTGLKSVIFSDSLLHIGYSAFENTSIETVTLPSSITFMDESVFYGCTKLTKVTIEESARFTIMENTFFGCSSLNELTIYSKDVILEEESLSIGSEGDNVTLNLNVPSGFIVPDNVANEDTTLVITYIGERPYPWVNIIGAIVCALGIIGILYGMRQV
;
A
#
# COMPACT_ATOMS: atom_id res chain seq x y z
N MET A 1 38.67 54.26 18.90
CA MET A 1 38.26 54.98 17.68
C MET A 1 37.39 54.02 16.90
N ARG A 2 36.07 54.13 17.10
CA ARG A 2 35.12 54.82 16.19
C ARG A 2 34.85 53.90 14.98
N CYS A 3 33.72 53.21 14.86
CA CYS A 3 32.34 53.43 15.33
C CYS A 3 31.72 52.06 15.70
N ILE A 4 31.04 51.81 16.83
CA ILE A 4 29.79 52.38 17.37
C ILE A 4 28.62 52.35 16.36
N SER A 5 27.69 51.45 16.67
CA SER A 5 26.22 51.52 16.52
C SER A 5 25.62 52.30 15.35
N ALA A 6 25.18 51.53 14.35
CA ALA A 6 23.94 51.69 13.58
C ALA A 6 24.05 50.61 12.49
N ILE A 7 23.80 49.33 12.76
CA ILE A 7 22.49 48.68 12.56
C ILE A 7 22.44 47.46 13.50
N LEU A 8 22.28 47.73 14.79
CA LEU A 8 21.65 46.79 15.73
C LEU A 8 20.28 47.36 16.16
N LEU A 9 19.74 48.34 15.42
CA LEU A 9 18.52 49.08 15.81
C LEU A 9 17.74 49.73 14.65
N THR A 10 17.79 49.16 13.44
CA THR A 10 16.92 49.49 12.27
C THR A 10 17.04 48.32 11.26
N MET A 11 16.43 47.15 11.36
CA MET A 11 15.04 46.71 11.54
C MET A 11 15.15 45.24 12.02
N LEU A 12 14.54 44.68 13.07
CA LEU A 12 13.32 45.04 13.80
C LEU A 12 12.18 45.43 12.86
N LEU A 13 12.06 44.65 11.79
CA LEU A 13 10.82 44.17 11.23
C LEU A 13 11.09 42.66 11.13
N LEU A 14 10.44 41.71 11.82
CA LEU A 14 8.99 41.62 11.98
C LEU A 14 8.28 42.30 10.83
N ILE A 15 8.75 42.06 9.60
CA ILE A 15 7.81 41.97 8.51
C ILE A 15 7.25 40.59 8.79
N SER A 16 6.04 40.57 9.36
CA SER A 16 5.09 39.52 9.04
C SER A 16 5.14 39.39 7.52
N SER A 17 6.00 38.52 7.00
CA SER A 17 6.06 38.26 5.57
C SER A 17 4.74 37.58 5.27
N VAL A 18 3.76 38.37 4.88
CA VAL A 18 2.51 37.88 4.32
C VAL A 18 2.87 37.53 2.89
N ALA A 19 2.98 36.23 2.61
CA ALA A 19 2.99 35.77 1.22
C ALA A 19 1.63 36.10 0.62
N ILE A 20 1.61 36.95 -0.41
CA ILE A 20 0.46 37.15 -1.29
C ILE A 20 0.80 36.41 -2.57
N ILE A 21 0.02 35.39 -2.94
CA ILE A 21 0.28 34.59 -4.14
C ILE A 21 -0.23 35.33 -5.37
N ASP A 22 0.67 35.62 -6.31
CA ASP A 22 0.39 36.20 -7.62
C ASP A 22 0.75 35.18 -8.73
N PHE A 23 -0.07 35.03 -9.77
CA PHE A 23 0.05 33.95 -10.77
C PHE A 23 0.50 34.46 -12.16
N SER A 24 1.41 33.74 -12.85
CA SER A 24 1.77 34.03 -14.26
C SER A 24 1.89 32.79 -15.15
N SER A 25 1.05 32.76 -16.19
CA SER A 25 1.03 31.96 -17.44
C SER A 25 1.42 30.46 -17.41
N ALA A 26 0.52 29.61 -17.93
CA ALA A 26 0.76 28.79 -19.13
C ALA A 26 -0.59 28.33 -19.73
N ASP A 27 -0.57 27.92 -21.01
CA ASP A 27 -1.72 27.51 -21.83
C ASP A 27 -2.48 26.28 -21.28
N ASP A 28 -3.79 26.23 -21.57
CA ASP A 28 -4.78 25.17 -21.24
C ASP A 28 -5.29 25.11 -19.78
N ASP A 29 -6.31 25.92 -19.41
CA ASP A 29 -7.19 25.86 -18.21
C ASP A 29 -6.53 25.61 -16.80
N GLU A 30 -5.21 25.51 -16.74
CA GLU A 30 -4.36 25.25 -15.58
C GLU A 30 -3.17 26.21 -15.63
N TYR A 31 -3.06 27.09 -14.62
CA TYR A 31 -2.15 28.25 -14.70
C TYR A 31 -1.16 28.29 -13.56
N PHE A 32 0.14 28.38 -13.86
CA PHE A 32 1.18 28.36 -12.86
C PHE A 32 1.50 29.75 -12.26
N SER A 33 2.10 29.83 -11.07
CA SER A 33 2.71 31.05 -10.53
C SER A 33 4.02 31.40 -11.23
N GLU A 34 4.53 32.64 -11.09
CA GLU A 34 5.80 33.11 -11.71
C GLU A 34 7.01 32.19 -11.47
N ASN A 35 6.96 31.38 -10.42
CA ASN A 35 7.99 30.41 -10.06
C ASN A 35 7.68 28.95 -10.48
N GLY A 36 6.57 28.70 -11.18
CA GLY A 36 6.15 27.37 -11.66
C GLY A 36 5.57 26.43 -10.59
N ARG A 37 5.27 26.93 -9.39
CA ARG A 37 5.08 26.11 -8.17
C ARG A 37 3.71 26.19 -7.51
N SER A 38 2.83 27.06 -7.98
CA SER A 38 1.41 27.14 -7.63
C SER A 38 0.62 26.98 -8.92
N TYR A 39 -0.52 26.29 -8.96
CA TYR A 39 -1.37 26.19 -10.13
C TYR A 39 -2.83 26.53 -9.81
N MET A 40 -3.47 27.27 -10.70
CA MET A 40 -4.84 27.76 -10.56
C MET A 40 -5.69 27.13 -11.66
N LYS A 41 -6.84 26.57 -11.29
CA LYS A 41 -7.82 26.10 -12.27
C LYS A 41 -8.95 27.11 -12.36
N LEU A 42 -9.12 27.69 -13.54
CA LEU A 42 -10.23 28.59 -13.82
C LEU A 42 -11.41 27.76 -14.32
N ASP A 43 -12.59 27.93 -13.72
CA ASP A 43 -13.85 27.49 -14.33
C ASP A 43 -14.64 28.72 -14.80
N ALA A 44 -15.59 28.53 -15.72
CA ALA A 44 -16.26 29.63 -16.43
C ALA A 44 -17.03 30.61 -15.52
N ASP A 45 -17.28 30.26 -14.26
CA ASP A 45 -18.07 31.07 -13.31
C ASP A 45 -17.40 31.23 -11.91
N ASN A 46 -16.33 30.50 -11.59
CA ASN A 46 -15.61 30.49 -10.31
C ASN A 46 -14.12 30.14 -10.47
N VAL A 47 -13.30 30.54 -9.49
CA VAL A 47 -11.90 30.09 -9.40
C VAL A 47 -11.71 29.17 -8.21
N SER A 48 -11.24 27.97 -8.52
CA SER A 48 -10.71 27.02 -7.54
C SER A 48 -9.20 27.18 -7.52
N LEU A 49 -8.67 27.56 -6.36
CA LEU A 49 -7.24 27.64 -6.16
C LEU A 49 -6.73 26.23 -5.88
N THR A 50 -6.02 25.66 -6.84
CA THR A 50 -5.66 24.24 -6.85
C THR A 50 -4.18 24.00 -6.58
N TYR A 51 -3.42 25.02 -6.15
CA TYR A 51 -2.11 24.82 -5.52
C TYR A 51 -1.55 26.16 -5.00
N ILE A 52 -0.96 26.15 -3.82
CA ILE A 52 0.00 27.17 -3.38
C ILE A 52 1.19 26.44 -2.76
N LEU A 53 2.36 26.48 -3.42
CA LEU A 53 3.64 26.33 -2.75
C LEU A 53 4.38 27.66 -2.81
N ASP A 54 4.45 28.32 -1.67
CA ASP A 54 5.47 29.34 -1.43
C ASP A 54 6.58 28.72 -0.56
N GLU A 55 7.66 28.26 -1.20
CA GLU A 55 8.87 27.78 -0.51
C GLU A 55 9.56 28.90 0.30
N TYR A 56 9.12 30.17 0.18
CA TYR A 56 9.55 31.24 1.08
C TYR A 56 8.73 31.25 2.37
N ALA A 57 8.75 30.14 3.10
CA ALA A 57 8.94 30.15 4.54
C ALA A 57 8.28 31.34 5.30
N THR A 58 6.95 31.40 5.30
CA THR A 58 6.23 32.37 6.13
C THR A 58 5.53 31.67 7.29
N GLN A 59 5.69 32.24 8.49
CA GLN A 59 4.99 31.76 9.70
C GLN A 59 3.47 31.87 9.53
N THR A 60 3.00 32.77 8.66
CA THR A 60 1.58 33.02 8.40
C THR A 60 1.29 33.07 6.90
N ILE A 61 0.40 32.19 6.44
CA ILE A 61 -0.18 32.26 5.10
C ILE A 61 -1.44 33.12 5.15
N THR A 62 -1.60 34.06 4.21
CA THR A 62 -2.84 34.83 4.03
C THR A 62 -3.35 34.66 2.61
N VAL A 63 -4.63 34.35 2.45
CA VAL A 63 -5.25 34.23 1.14
C VAL A 63 -6.01 35.51 0.80
N GLY A 64 -5.64 36.14 -0.32
CA GLY A 64 -6.31 37.33 -0.84
C GLY A 64 -7.71 37.03 -1.43
N PRO A 65 -8.59 38.03 -1.58
CA PRO A 65 -9.94 37.83 -2.11
C PRO A 65 -9.96 37.51 -3.61
N THR A 66 -8.96 37.99 -4.34
CA THR A 66 -8.92 37.96 -5.79
C THR A 66 -7.53 37.65 -6.30
N VAL A 67 -7.47 37.10 -7.51
CA VAL A 67 -6.27 36.94 -8.31
C VAL A 67 -6.48 37.65 -9.64
N THR A 68 -5.49 38.40 -10.12
CA THR A 68 -5.54 39.03 -11.45
C THR A 68 -4.66 38.26 -12.41
N HIS A 69 -5.22 37.83 -13.54
CA HIS A 69 -4.49 37.16 -14.60
C HIS A 69 -4.98 37.59 -15.98
N SER A 70 -4.06 37.85 -16.90
CA SER A 70 -4.35 38.28 -18.29
C SER A 70 -5.35 39.45 -18.38
N GLY A 71 -5.20 40.43 -17.46
CA GLY A 71 -6.06 41.62 -17.39
C GLY A 71 -7.47 41.39 -16.82
N HIS A 72 -7.79 40.16 -16.42
CA HIS A 72 -9.05 39.79 -15.78
C HIS A 72 -8.82 39.54 -14.29
N THR A 73 -9.75 39.99 -13.47
CA THR A 73 -9.72 39.77 -12.01
C THR A 73 -10.76 38.72 -11.65
N TYR A 74 -10.32 37.71 -10.91
CA TYR A 74 -11.15 36.60 -10.49
C TYR A 74 -11.28 36.57 -8.97
N ASN A 75 -12.44 36.17 -8.46
CA ASN A 75 -12.66 35.97 -7.03
C ASN A 75 -12.25 34.55 -6.64
N ILE A 76 -11.45 34.42 -5.58
CA ILE A 76 -11.09 33.11 -5.03
C ILE A 76 -12.25 32.61 -4.18
N LYS A 77 -12.82 31.47 -4.59
CA LYS A 77 -13.99 30.87 -3.92
C LYS A 77 -13.71 29.55 -3.23
N LYS A 78 -12.69 28.81 -3.66
CA LYS A 78 -12.36 27.50 -3.09
C LYS A 78 -10.86 27.32 -2.97
N ILE A 79 -10.44 26.56 -1.96
CA ILE A 79 -9.07 26.03 -1.86
C ILE A 79 -9.18 24.51 -1.93
N GLN A 80 -8.57 23.88 -2.94
CA GLN A 80 -8.76 22.44 -3.21
C GLN A 80 -7.46 21.63 -3.21
N ALA A 81 -6.35 22.22 -2.77
CA ALA A 81 -5.06 21.59 -2.91
C ALA A 81 -4.14 21.79 -1.73
N SER A 82 -3.31 20.77 -1.52
CA SER A 82 -2.41 20.67 -0.38
C SER A 82 -1.37 21.78 -0.40
N ILE A 83 -1.45 22.64 0.60
CA ILE A 83 -0.41 23.57 0.99
C ILE A 83 0.50 22.81 1.95
N ASP A 84 1.60 22.28 1.43
CA ASP A 84 2.66 21.67 2.23
C ASP A 84 3.74 22.73 2.52
N CYS A 85 3.54 23.46 3.62
CA CYS A 85 4.48 24.46 4.09
C CYS A 85 4.94 24.11 5.51
N PRO A 86 6.09 23.41 5.69
CA PRO A 86 6.45 22.78 6.97
C PRO A 86 6.71 23.77 8.11
N ILE A 87 6.89 25.05 7.81
CA ILE A 87 7.10 26.09 8.85
C ILE A 87 5.89 26.99 9.08
N THR A 88 4.79 26.80 8.34
CA THR A 88 3.60 27.62 8.51
C THR A 88 2.90 27.27 9.81
N GLU A 89 2.72 28.26 10.68
CA GLU A 89 2.07 28.13 11.99
C GLU A 89 0.65 28.71 11.98
N TYR A 90 0.34 29.65 11.08
CA TYR A 90 -0.95 30.32 11.03
C TYR A 90 -1.48 30.41 9.61
N VAL A 91 -2.78 30.17 9.43
CA VAL A 91 -3.48 30.38 8.16
C VAL A 91 -4.58 31.40 8.38
N ASN A 92 -4.49 32.54 7.69
CA ASN A 92 -5.46 33.63 7.76
C ASN A 92 -6.30 33.69 6.48
N LEU A 93 -7.59 33.38 6.61
CA LEU A 93 -8.57 33.43 5.52
C LEU A 93 -9.54 34.61 5.67
N ASP A 94 -9.23 35.60 6.52
CA ASP A 94 -10.15 36.70 6.86
C ASP A 94 -10.42 37.65 5.69
N SER A 95 -9.51 37.67 4.72
CA SER A 95 -9.57 38.59 3.57
C SER A 95 -10.28 37.99 2.36
N VAL A 96 -10.72 36.73 2.41
CA VAL A 96 -11.34 36.01 1.29
C VAL A 96 -12.71 35.44 1.69
N VAL A 97 -13.67 35.47 0.77
CA VAL A 97 -15.00 34.86 0.95
C VAL A 97 -15.01 33.51 0.26
N LEU A 98 -14.37 32.54 0.92
CA LEU A 98 -14.36 31.15 0.47
C LEU A 98 -15.71 30.49 0.74
N GLU A 99 -16.16 29.71 -0.23
CA GLU A 99 -17.34 28.86 -0.20
C GLU A 99 -16.99 27.46 0.30
N ASP A 100 -15.77 27.01 0.05
CA ASP A 100 -15.28 25.68 0.44
C ASP A 100 -13.76 25.65 0.62
N VAL A 101 -13.30 24.77 1.49
CA VAL A 101 -11.88 24.43 1.68
C VAL A 101 -11.81 22.91 1.77
N ASP A 102 -11.09 22.28 0.85
CA ASP A 102 -10.85 20.85 0.91
C ASP A 102 -10.06 20.51 2.19
N GLY A 103 -10.45 19.45 2.90
CA GLY A 103 -9.79 19.08 4.15
C GLY A 103 -8.31 18.69 3.96
N GLY A 104 -7.95 18.28 2.74
CA GLY A 104 -6.56 18.04 2.34
C GLY A 104 -5.79 19.27 1.90
N ALA A 105 -6.42 20.45 1.83
CA ALA A 105 -5.77 21.66 1.34
C ALA A 105 -4.66 22.21 2.24
N LEU A 106 -4.51 21.69 3.46
CA LEU A 106 -3.58 22.19 4.47
C LEU A 106 -2.78 21.04 5.12
N ILE A 107 -2.48 20.00 4.34
CA ILE A 107 -1.65 18.86 4.77
C ILE A 107 -0.18 19.25 4.65
N GLY A 108 0.62 18.99 5.69
CA GLY A 108 2.08 19.21 5.71
C GLY A 108 2.56 20.45 6.46
N SER A 109 1.65 21.36 6.82
CA SER A 109 1.98 22.54 7.63
C SER A 109 1.91 22.31 9.14
N ASN A 110 2.77 22.99 9.90
CA ASN A 110 2.82 22.97 11.37
C ASN A 110 1.79 23.94 11.99
N ILE A 111 0.54 23.86 11.53
CA ILE A 111 -0.49 24.89 11.78
C ILE A 111 -0.95 24.82 13.24
N GLN A 112 -0.86 25.94 13.95
CA GLN A 112 -1.38 26.16 15.29
C GLN A 112 -2.80 26.72 15.27
N SER A 113 -3.15 27.54 14.27
CA SER A 113 -4.48 28.14 14.14
C SER A 113 -4.83 28.51 12.69
N ILE A 114 -6.11 28.33 12.35
CA ILE A 114 -6.74 28.80 11.10
C ILE A 114 -7.78 29.86 11.48
N THR A 115 -7.80 31.02 10.82
CA THR A 115 -8.82 32.07 11.06
C THR A 115 -9.65 32.32 9.82
N VAL A 116 -10.92 32.66 10.04
CA VAL A 116 -11.89 33.04 9.00
C VAL A 116 -12.67 34.24 9.52
N ASN A 117 -12.96 35.20 8.64
CA ASN A 117 -13.78 36.35 8.99
C ASN A 117 -15.19 35.92 9.44
N ASP A 118 -15.69 36.46 10.55
CA ASP A 118 -17.03 36.18 11.07
C ASP A 118 -18.17 36.48 10.07
N SER A 119 -17.92 37.37 9.11
CA SER A 119 -18.87 37.73 8.06
C SER A 119 -18.90 36.73 6.91
N ASN A 120 -17.98 35.74 6.85
CA ASN A 120 -18.00 34.70 5.84
C ASN A 120 -19.31 33.88 6.00
N PRO A 121 -20.15 33.76 4.95
CA PRO A 121 -21.44 33.09 5.03
C PRO A 121 -21.34 31.55 4.93
N TYR A 122 -20.18 30.99 4.56
CA TYR A 122 -19.99 29.57 4.29
C TYR A 122 -19.06 28.87 5.28
N LEU A 123 -18.10 29.58 5.85
CA LEU A 123 -17.07 29.04 6.74
C LEU A 123 -17.03 29.79 8.08
N THR A 124 -16.50 29.13 9.10
CA THR A 124 -16.19 29.74 10.39
C THR A 124 -14.97 29.07 11.01
N SER A 125 -14.25 29.81 11.85
CA SER A 125 -13.21 29.25 12.70
C SER A 125 -13.61 29.39 14.16
N ASP A 126 -13.49 28.31 14.92
CA ASP A 126 -13.72 28.30 16.35
C ASP A 126 -12.53 27.66 17.07
N GLY A 127 -11.94 28.40 18.01
CA GLY A 127 -10.70 28.00 18.67
C GLY A 127 -9.53 27.74 17.71
N GLY A 128 -9.55 28.33 16.50
CA GLY A 128 -8.54 28.10 15.46
C GLY A 128 -8.80 26.86 14.60
N VAL A 129 -9.90 26.12 14.81
CA VAL A 129 -10.30 24.95 14.02
C VAL A 129 -11.29 25.40 12.94
N LEU A 130 -11.13 24.89 11.73
CA LEU A 130 -11.94 25.29 10.57
C LEU A 130 -13.19 24.41 10.41
N TYR A 131 -14.33 25.05 10.21
CA TYR A 131 -15.63 24.42 9.97
C TYR A 131 -16.40 25.09 8.84
N ASN A 132 -17.47 24.44 8.37
CA ASN A 132 -18.53 25.15 7.67
C ASN A 132 -19.28 26.10 8.63
N LYS A 133 -20.04 27.07 8.08
CA LYS A 133 -20.66 28.15 8.86
C LYS A 133 -21.57 27.67 9.98
N LEU A 134 -22.25 26.55 9.76
CA LEU A 134 -23.18 25.95 10.72
C LEU A 134 -22.49 25.06 11.76
N GLN A 135 -21.16 24.89 11.68
CA GLN A 135 -20.38 23.94 12.47
C GLN A 135 -20.93 22.51 12.43
N THR A 136 -21.48 22.10 11.28
CA THR A 136 -21.92 20.73 11.03
C THR A 136 -20.87 19.90 10.30
N LYS A 137 -19.84 20.54 9.72
CA LYS A 137 -18.72 19.87 9.07
C LYS A 137 -17.41 20.40 9.65
N LEU A 138 -16.62 19.53 10.27
CA LEU A 138 -15.25 19.84 10.67
C LEU A 138 -14.35 19.64 9.44
N ILE A 139 -13.77 20.74 8.98
CA ILE A 139 -12.98 20.77 7.74
C ILE A 139 -11.52 20.45 8.04
N ARG A 140 -10.91 21.17 8.99
CA ARG A 140 -9.50 20.99 9.32
C ARG A 140 -9.19 21.34 10.77
N TYR A 141 -8.53 20.41 11.44
CA TYR A 141 -7.87 20.61 12.72
C TYR A 141 -6.42 21.06 12.49
N PRO A 142 -5.92 22.10 13.18
CA PRO A 142 -4.53 22.52 13.08
C PRO A 142 -3.60 21.51 13.79
N THR A 143 -2.73 20.84 13.03
CA THR A 143 -1.87 19.73 13.48
C THR A 143 -0.92 20.06 14.63
N ALA A 144 -0.50 21.32 14.74
CA ALA A 144 0.40 21.83 15.77
C ALA A 144 -0.31 22.63 16.87
N LYS A 145 -1.65 22.64 16.86
CA LYS A 145 -2.42 23.29 17.93
C LYS A 145 -2.01 22.71 19.28
N GLU A 146 -1.73 23.58 20.25
CA GLU A 146 -1.36 23.14 21.59
C GLU A 146 -2.46 22.30 22.26
N GLY A 147 -2.02 21.29 23.01
CA GLY A 147 -2.89 20.35 23.70
C GLY A 147 -2.81 18.95 23.10
N ASN A 148 -3.30 17.97 23.86
CA ASN A 148 -3.33 16.56 23.44
C ASN A 148 -4.76 16.01 23.41
N THR A 149 -5.77 16.85 23.69
CA THR A 149 -7.18 16.47 23.65
C THR A 149 -7.99 17.46 22.82
N PHE A 150 -9.01 16.97 22.13
CA PHE A 150 -9.97 17.81 21.42
C PHE A 150 -11.40 17.29 21.58
N ASN A 151 -12.35 18.20 21.79
CA ASN A 151 -13.77 17.87 21.86
C ASN A 151 -14.45 18.36 20.57
N VAL A 152 -14.93 17.43 19.77
CA VAL A 152 -15.68 17.76 18.55
C VAL A 152 -17.04 18.37 18.95
N PRO A 153 -17.45 19.54 18.42
CA PRO A 153 -18.74 20.14 18.73
C PRO A 153 -19.91 19.19 18.41
N THR A 154 -20.95 19.20 19.24
CA THR A 154 -22.09 18.26 19.12
C THR A 154 -22.97 18.50 17.90
N SER A 155 -22.76 19.60 17.16
CA SER A 155 -23.43 19.89 15.89
C SER A 155 -22.76 19.21 14.69
N VAL A 156 -21.52 18.74 14.84
CA VAL A 156 -20.75 18.15 13.74
C VAL A 156 -21.40 16.83 13.31
N SER A 157 -21.83 16.80 12.06
CA SER A 157 -22.35 15.62 11.38
C SER A 157 -21.34 14.96 10.43
N GLU A 158 -20.28 15.67 10.06
CA GLU A 158 -19.26 15.19 9.12
C GLU A 158 -17.86 15.63 9.56
N ILE A 159 -16.92 14.68 9.59
CA ILE A 159 -15.49 14.95 9.67
C ILE A 159 -14.92 14.78 8.25
N SER A 160 -14.33 15.85 7.72
CA SER A 160 -13.84 15.87 6.33
C SER A 160 -12.65 14.95 6.11
N SER A 161 -12.36 14.67 4.84
CA SER A 161 -11.11 14.01 4.45
C SER A 161 -9.91 14.76 5.04
N TYR A 162 -8.92 14.04 5.56
CA TYR A 162 -7.69 14.61 6.14
C TYR A 162 -7.88 15.60 7.31
N ALA A 163 -9.08 15.71 7.89
CA ALA A 163 -9.39 16.73 8.89
C ALA A 163 -8.41 16.75 10.08
N PHE A 164 -7.97 15.60 10.55
CA PHE A 164 -6.97 15.41 11.61
C PHE A 164 -5.68 14.74 11.11
N TYR A 165 -5.44 14.65 9.80
CA TYR A 165 -4.27 13.95 9.25
C TYR A 165 -2.97 14.37 9.94
N GLY A 166 -2.23 13.38 10.45
CA GLY A 166 -0.95 13.56 11.15
C GLY A 166 -1.04 14.31 12.49
N SER A 167 -2.23 14.44 13.09
CA SER A 167 -2.40 15.13 14.36
C SER A 167 -1.65 14.44 15.50
N THR A 168 -1.14 15.24 16.44
CA THR A 168 -0.45 14.78 17.66
C THR A 168 -1.38 14.61 18.86
N LEU A 169 -2.70 14.75 18.65
CA LEU A 169 -3.71 14.50 19.68
C LEU A 169 -3.68 13.05 20.16
N ARG A 170 -3.84 12.88 21.48
CA ARG A 170 -4.01 11.58 22.15
C ARG A 170 -5.47 11.19 22.30
N THR A 171 -6.36 12.18 22.46
CA THR A 171 -7.79 11.91 22.65
C THR A 171 -8.65 12.86 21.84
N ILE A 172 -9.58 12.30 21.07
CA ILE A 172 -10.60 13.07 20.36
C ILE A 172 -11.97 12.62 20.87
N THR A 173 -12.61 13.47 21.66
CA THR A 173 -13.91 13.17 22.25
C THR A 173 -15.03 13.59 21.30
N ILE A 174 -15.92 12.66 21.00
CA ILE A 174 -17.11 12.89 20.19
C ILE A 174 -18.31 12.42 21.01
N THR A 175 -19.17 13.35 21.41
CA THR A 175 -20.39 13.08 22.21
C THR A 175 -21.68 13.48 21.49
N GLY A 176 -21.56 14.12 20.32
CA GLY A 176 -22.70 14.46 19.48
C GLY A 176 -23.19 13.24 18.70
N GLU A 177 -24.47 12.92 18.84
CA GLU A 177 -25.16 11.87 18.07
C GLU A 177 -25.64 12.39 16.69
N THR A 178 -24.86 13.28 16.08
CA THR A 178 -25.10 13.82 14.74
C THR A 178 -24.09 13.35 13.72
N LEU A 179 -22.93 12.86 14.16
CA LEU A 179 -21.83 12.43 13.29
C LEU A 179 -22.24 11.17 12.50
N THR A 180 -22.41 11.30 11.20
CA THR A 180 -22.78 10.20 10.30
C THR A 180 -21.63 9.74 9.42
N ASN A 181 -20.60 10.58 9.23
CA ASN A 181 -19.51 10.31 8.30
C ASN A 181 -18.14 10.75 8.83
N ILE A 182 -17.18 9.84 8.75
CA ILE A 182 -15.74 10.12 8.88
C ILE A 182 -15.11 9.97 7.49
N GLY A 183 -14.58 11.05 6.95
CA GLY A 183 -14.03 11.09 5.60
C GLY A 183 -12.71 10.32 5.42
N PRO A 184 -12.31 10.09 4.16
CA PRO A 184 -11.03 9.45 3.83
C PRO A 184 -9.82 10.09 4.51
N SER A 185 -8.93 9.28 5.07
CA SER A 185 -7.70 9.71 5.75
C SER A 185 -7.91 10.71 6.90
N ALA A 186 -9.14 10.85 7.43
CA ALA A 186 -9.47 11.85 8.44
C ALA A 186 -8.52 11.85 9.64
N PHE A 187 -8.12 10.68 10.14
CA PHE A 187 -7.17 10.47 11.24
C PHE A 187 -5.90 9.73 10.79
N SER A 188 -5.64 9.62 9.49
CA SER A 188 -4.46 8.91 9.00
C SER A 188 -3.17 9.53 9.55
N GLY A 189 -2.23 8.69 9.98
CA GLY A 189 -0.97 9.09 10.58
C GLY A 189 -1.07 9.71 11.98
N CYS A 190 -2.23 9.67 12.64
CA CYS A 190 -2.36 10.09 14.05
C CYS A 190 -1.73 9.04 14.99
N GLY A 191 -0.42 8.87 14.91
CA GLY A 191 0.30 7.79 15.60
C GLY A 191 0.27 7.87 17.13
N LEU A 192 -0.07 9.02 17.71
CA LEU A 192 -0.21 9.21 19.16
C LEU A 192 -1.67 9.09 19.65
N LEU A 193 -2.63 8.87 18.75
CA LEU A 193 -4.05 8.81 19.09
C LEU A 193 -4.36 7.53 19.87
N GLU A 194 -4.77 7.67 21.12
CA GLU A 194 -5.10 6.56 22.02
C GLU A 194 -6.60 6.26 22.04
N SER A 195 -7.45 7.28 21.83
CA SER A 195 -8.92 7.13 21.88
C SER A 195 -9.65 8.14 21.01
N VAL A 196 -10.68 7.65 20.30
CA VAL A 196 -11.65 8.47 19.56
C VAL A 196 -13.07 8.13 20.02
N GLY A 197 -13.91 9.15 20.14
CA GLY A 197 -15.27 9.01 20.65
C GLY A 197 -15.37 9.18 22.16
N SER A 198 -16.52 8.82 22.73
CA SER A 198 -16.76 8.91 24.17
C SER A 198 -16.18 7.68 24.88
N GLY A 199 -14.93 7.80 25.35
CA GLY A 199 -14.21 6.70 25.99
C GLY A 199 -13.91 5.52 25.05
N GLY A 200 -13.56 5.81 23.79
CA GLY A 200 -13.27 4.80 22.76
C GLY A 200 -14.50 4.33 21.97
N ASN A 201 -15.69 4.85 22.28
CA ASN A 201 -16.94 4.52 21.60
C ASN A 201 -17.31 5.62 20.60
N LEU A 202 -17.35 5.27 19.31
CA LEU A 202 -17.88 6.16 18.28
C LEU A 202 -19.41 6.28 18.42
N PRO A 203 -20.01 7.44 18.05
CA PRO A 203 -21.43 7.72 18.30
C PRO A 203 -22.37 6.84 17.47
N GLU A 204 -23.54 6.50 18.01
CA GLU A 204 -24.54 5.61 17.37
C GLU A 204 -25.13 6.19 16.07
N SER A 205 -24.89 7.46 15.77
CA SER A 205 -25.24 8.05 14.48
C SER A 205 -24.28 7.71 13.33
N LEU A 206 -23.09 7.13 13.61
CA LEU A 206 -22.03 6.96 12.62
C LEU A 206 -22.36 5.84 11.61
N VAL A 207 -22.42 6.20 10.33
CA VAL A 207 -22.77 5.27 9.24
C VAL A 207 -21.55 4.87 8.41
N MET A 208 -20.62 5.79 8.18
CA MET A 208 -19.52 5.61 7.23
C MET A 208 -18.16 5.96 7.81
N ILE A 209 -17.19 5.07 7.58
CA ILE A 209 -15.77 5.27 7.84
C ILE A 209 -15.03 5.19 6.51
N GLY A 210 -14.44 6.30 6.08
CA GLY A 210 -13.76 6.43 4.79
C GLY A 210 -12.46 5.64 4.68
N SER A 211 -11.97 5.52 3.45
CA SER A 211 -10.69 4.85 3.17
C SER A 211 -9.53 5.50 3.92
N CYS A 212 -8.61 4.70 4.44
CA CYS A 212 -7.48 5.16 5.27
C CYS A 212 -7.86 5.99 6.52
N ALA A 213 -9.13 6.04 6.95
CA ALA A 213 -9.58 6.97 7.99
C ALA A 213 -8.75 6.93 9.28
N PHE A 214 -8.30 5.76 9.72
CA PHE A 214 -7.46 5.51 10.90
C PHE A 214 -6.16 4.78 10.55
N CYS A 215 -5.68 4.93 9.30
CA CYS A 215 -4.44 4.33 8.85
C CYS A 215 -3.26 4.84 9.70
N TYR A 216 -2.39 3.94 10.15
CA TYR A 216 -1.24 4.25 11.03
C TYR A 216 -1.61 4.98 12.34
N CYS A 217 -2.82 4.77 12.88
CA CYS A 217 -3.15 5.11 14.27
C CYS A 217 -2.53 4.08 15.24
N THR A 218 -1.20 4.08 15.35
CA THR A 218 -0.41 3.03 16.01
C THR A 218 -0.57 2.96 17.52
N SER A 219 -1.01 4.03 18.19
CA SER A 219 -1.28 4.02 19.65
C SER A 219 -2.70 3.60 20.03
N MET A 220 -3.60 3.40 19.05
CA MET A 220 -5.01 3.11 19.31
C MET A 220 -5.21 1.60 19.51
N SER A 221 -5.18 1.13 20.76
CA SER A 221 -5.26 -0.29 21.10
C SER A 221 -6.65 -0.91 20.98
N SER A 222 -7.70 -0.08 21.03
CA SER A 222 -9.09 -0.51 20.98
C SER A 222 -9.97 0.59 20.38
N LEU A 223 -10.98 0.19 19.63
CA LEU A 223 -12.02 1.07 19.11
C LEU A 223 -13.35 0.32 19.07
N SER A 224 -14.40 0.91 19.64
CA SER A 224 -15.75 0.34 19.54
C SER A 224 -16.50 1.01 18.39
N LEU A 225 -16.84 0.21 17.39
CA LEU A 225 -17.71 0.61 16.29
C LEU A 225 -19.19 0.47 16.72
N PRO A 226 -20.04 1.46 16.46
CA PRO A 226 -21.46 1.40 16.78
C PRO A 226 -22.21 0.49 15.81
N ASP A 227 -23.39 0.04 16.22
CA ASP A 227 -24.25 -0.87 15.45
C ASP A 227 -24.86 -0.24 14.19
N SER A 228 -24.63 1.05 13.96
CA SER A 228 -25.07 1.80 12.77
C SER A 228 -24.06 1.86 11.64
N VAL A 229 -22.81 1.39 11.84
CA VAL A 229 -21.78 1.43 10.79
C VAL A 229 -22.11 0.46 9.67
N ILE A 230 -22.32 0.99 8.47
CA ILE A 230 -22.63 0.20 7.26
C ILE A 230 -21.37 0.01 6.39
N TYR A 231 -20.49 1.02 6.36
CA TYR A 231 -19.37 1.08 5.41
C TYR A 231 -18.03 1.34 6.12
N ILE A 232 -17.05 0.47 5.87
CA ILE A 232 -15.65 0.63 6.25
C ILE A 232 -14.80 0.64 4.97
N GLY A 233 -14.13 1.74 4.69
CA GLY A 233 -13.36 1.92 3.45
C GLY A 233 -12.07 1.09 3.38
N SER A 234 -11.49 1.01 2.19
CA SER A 234 -10.19 0.35 1.98
C SER A 234 -9.11 0.98 2.84
N TYR A 235 -8.21 0.16 3.39
CA TYR A 235 -7.13 0.59 4.30
C TYR A 235 -7.60 1.37 5.55
N ALA A 236 -8.90 1.38 5.90
CA ALA A 236 -9.45 2.24 6.96
C ALA A 236 -8.70 2.13 8.29
N PHE A 237 -8.21 0.95 8.67
CA PHE A 237 -7.45 0.69 9.88
C PHE A 237 -6.05 0.12 9.60
N SER A 238 -5.55 0.22 8.35
CA SER A 238 -4.25 -0.35 7.98
C SER A 238 -3.14 0.18 8.88
N GLY A 239 -2.29 -0.70 9.42
CA GLY A 239 -1.20 -0.31 10.31
C GLY A 239 -1.64 0.31 11.65
N SER A 240 -2.91 0.18 12.04
CA SER A 240 -3.38 0.63 13.36
C SER A 240 -2.88 -0.29 14.48
N GLY A 241 -2.82 0.23 15.70
CA GLY A 241 -2.42 -0.52 16.90
C GLY A 241 -3.53 -1.37 17.52
N LEU A 242 -4.63 -1.63 16.79
CA LEU A 242 -5.78 -2.34 17.33
C LEU A 242 -5.40 -3.76 17.74
N SER A 243 -5.75 -4.14 18.98
CA SER A 243 -5.53 -5.50 19.51
C SER A 243 -6.71 -6.44 19.27
N SER A 244 -7.92 -5.88 19.19
CA SER A 244 -9.16 -6.56 18.82
C SER A 244 -10.10 -5.57 18.16
N ILE A 245 -11.01 -6.07 17.34
CA ILE A 245 -12.11 -5.25 16.81
C ILE A 245 -13.38 -6.09 16.62
N LYS A 246 -14.51 -5.54 17.07
CA LYS A 246 -15.84 -6.11 16.79
C LYS A 246 -16.40 -5.47 15.52
N ILE A 247 -16.71 -6.30 14.54
CA ILE A 247 -17.44 -5.91 13.33
C ILE A 247 -18.95 -5.91 13.66
N PRO A 248 -19.63 -4.75 13.57
CA PRO A 248 -21.06 -4.64 13.88
C PRO A 248 -21.95 -5.43 12.91
N TYR A 249 -23.16 -5.78 13.33
CA TYR A 249 -24.07 -6.62 12.53
C TYR A 249 -24.54 -5.94 11.24
N SER A 250 -24.54 -4.61 11.19
CA SER A 250 -25.05 -3.79 10.08
C SER A 250 -24.04 -3.53 8.97
N VAL A 251 -22.79 -3.93 9.16
CA VAL A 251 -21.74 -3.75 8.16
C VAL A 251 -22.12 -4.51 6.89
N ASP A 252 -22.23 -3.76 5.79
CA ASP A 252 -22.52 -4.29 4.45
C ASP A 252 -21.24 -4.37 3.61
N TYR A 253 -20.27 -3.50 3.88
CA TYR A 253 -19.02 -3.42 3.12
C TYR A 253 -17.80 -3.10 4.00
N ILE A 254 -16.76 -3.90 3.82
CA ILE A 254 -15.40 -3.66 4.27
C ILE A 254 -14.49 -3.67 3.04
N GLY A 255 -13.81 -2.56 2.79
CA GLY A 255 -12.90 -2.38 1.67
C GLY A 255 -11.64 -3.22 1.79
N GLU A 256 -10.99 -3.45 0.65
CA GLU A 256 -9.73 -4.19 0.57
C GLU A 256 -8.67 -3.60 1.51
N CYS A 257 -7.86 -4.48 2.11
CA CYS A 257 -6.78 -4.10 3.02
C CYS A 257 -7.21 -3.26 4.23
N ALA A 258 -8.51 -3.21 4.58
CA ALA A 258 -9.00 -2.40 5.70
C ALA A 258 -8.25 -2.63 7.02
N PHE A 259 -7.73 -3.85 7.24
CA PHE A 259 -6.99 -4.25 8.44
C PHE A 259 -5.59 -4.78 8.12
N SER A 260 -5.01 -4.46 6.95
CA SER A 260 -3.62 -4.88 6.65
C SER A 260 -2.64 -4.31 7.66
N ASP A 261 -1.59 -5.06 7.97
CA ASP A 261 -0.48 -4.64 8.83
C ASP A 261 -0.90 -4.18 10.24
N CYS A 262 -2.09 -4.58 10.72
CA CYS A 262 -2.50 -4.43 12.12
C CYS A 262 -1.74 -5.47 12.96
N THR A 263 -0.44 -5.23 13.17
CA THR A 263 0.50 -6.19 13.75
C THR A 263 0.23 -6.54 15.21
N ASP A 264 -0.61 -5.78 15.90
CA ASP A 264 -1.07 -6.07 17.27
C ASP A 264 -2.44 -6.78 17.31
N LEU A 265 -3.13 -6.93 16.17
CA LEU A 265 -4.49 -7.48 16.12
C LEU A 265 -4.47 -8.99 16.35
N GLU A 266 -5.04 -9.45 17.45
CA GLU A 266 -5.05 -10.86 17.86
C GLU A 266 -6.33 -11.58 17.41
N GLU A 267 -7.46 -10.87 17.37
CA GLU A 267 -8.74 -11.44 16.98
C GLU A 267 -9.74 -10.44 16.40
N PHE A 268 -10.58 -10.94 15.51
CA PHE A 268 -11.84 -10.32 15.12
C PHE A 268 -12.98 -10.92 15.93
N GLU A 269 -13.91 -10.07 16.35
CA GLU A 269 -15.26 -10.47 16.73
C GLU A 269 -16.23 -10.02 15.64
N SER A 270 -17.28 -10.79 15.37
CA SER A 270 -18.31 -10.33 14.45
C SER A 270 -19.64 -11.05 14.63
N GLU A 271 -20.70 -10.26 14.55
CA GLU A 271 -22.09 -10.72 14.42
C GLU A 271 -22.65 -10.47 13.00
N CYS A 272 -21.90 -9.79 12.13
CA CYS A 272 -22.27 -9.46 10.74
C CYS A 272 -22.56 -10.71 9.90
N ASP A 273 -23.58 -10.67 9.04
CA ASP A 273 -23.95 -11.79 8.19
C ASP A 273 -22.95 -12.10 7.08
N TYR A 274 -22.33 -11.07 6.51
CA TYR A 274 -21.37 -11.22 5.42
C TYR A 274 -19.93 -11.32 5.90
N TYR A 275 -19.57 -10.68 7.01
CA TYR A 275 -18.21 -10.68 7.54
C TYR A 275 -18.14 -11.44 8.85
N LYS A 276 -18.01 -12.77 8.81
CA LYS A 276 -18.03 -13.62 10.01
C LYS A 276 -16.64 -13.79 10.60
N ALA A 277 -16.54 -13.70 11.92
CA ALA A 277 -15.36 -14.15 12.66
C ALA A 277 -15.49 -15.65 12.95
N ILE A 278 -14.56 -16.46 12.42
CA ILE A 278 -14.50 -17.90 12.68
C ILE A 278 -13.14 -18.18 13.30
N ASP A 279 -13.14 -18.67 14.54
CA ASP A 279 -11.91 -18.84 15.34
C ASP A 279 -11.06 -17.55 15.37
N GLY A 280 -11.74 -16.41 15.51
CA GLY A 280 -11.20 -15.04 15.50
C GLY A 280 -10.54 -14.57 14.20
N VAL A 281 -10.61 -15.33 13.10
CA VAL A 281 -10.21 -14.90 11.75
C VAL A 281 -11.42 -14.34 11.00
N LEU A 282 -11.25 -13.25 10.26
CA LEU A 282 -12.34 -12.62 9.53
C LEU A 282 -12.51 -13.26 8.15
N TYR A 283 -13.72 -13.72 7.86
CA TYR A 283 -14.12 -14.28 6.57
C TYR A 283 -15.23 -13.45 5.97
N TYR A 284 -15.16 -13.22 4.66
CA TYR A 284 -16.31 -12.77 3.88
C TYR A 284 -17.07 -13.98 3.36
N ILE A 285 -18.39 -13.99 3.53
CA ILE A 285 -19.32 -15.00 3.03
C ILE A 285 -20.27 -14.29 2.07
N SER A 286 -20.26 -14.68 0.80
CA SER A 286 -21.14 -14.06 -0.20
C SER A 286 -22.62 -14.25 0.15
N GLY A 287 -23.43 -13.24 -0.16
CA GLY A 287 -24.88 -13.29 -0.02
C GLY A 287 -25.61 -14.13 -1.08
N ASP A 288 -24.86 -14.74 -2.01
CA ASP A 288 -25.42 -15.67 -2.99
C ASP A 288 -25.68 -17.05 -2.37
N ASP A 289 -26.49 -17.86 -3.05
CA ASP A 289 -26.89 -19.19 -2.57
C ASP A 289 -25.69 -20.14 -2.35
N ASP A 290 -24.58 -19.90 -3.06
CA ASP A 290 -23.35 -20.69 -2.99
C ASP A 290 -22.54 -20.41 -1.72
N LYS A 291 -22.79 -19.29 -1.01
CA LYS A 291 -22.10 -18.88 0.23
C LYS A 291 -20.58 -19.02 0.15
N ARG A 292 -20.00 -18.60 -0.98
CA ARG A 292 -18.56 -18.65 -1.22
C ARG A 292 -17.83 -17.89 -0.13
N LYS A 293 -16.82 -18.55 0.42
CA LYS A 293 -16.02 -18.02 1.52
C LYS A 293 -14.68 -17.48 1.01
N THR A 294 -14.39 -16.25 1.40
CA THR A 294 -13.09 -15.61 1.23
C THR A 294 -12.47 -15.42 2.60
N LEU A 295 -11.22 -15.87 2.80
CA LEU A 295 -10.46 -15.44 3.97
C LEU A 295 -10.12 -13.96 3.78
N PHE A 296 -10.77 -13.12 4.57
CA PHE A 296 -10.74 -11.67 4.38
C PHE A 296 -9.53 -11.06 5.09
N CYS A 297 -9.32 -11.41 6.35
CA CYS A 297 -8.16 -10.95 7.10
C CYS A 297 -7.81 -11.93 8.23
N TYR A 298 -6.55 -12.33 8.28
CA TYR A 298 -5.93 -13.02 9.39
C TYR A 298 -5.38 -11.98 10.38
N PRO A 299 -5.70 -12.07 11.68
CA PRO A 299 -5.14 -11.16 12.69
C PRO A 299 -3.62 -11.34 12.83
N ALA A 300 -2.86 -10.35 12.37
CA ALA A 300 -1.40 -10.43 12.26
C ALA A 300 -0.67 -10.53 13.63
N GLY A 301 -1.30 -10.07 14.71
CA GLY A 301 -0.81 -10.16 16.09
C GLY A 301 -0.94 -11.53 16.74
N ARG A 302 -1.56 -12.51 16.05
CA ARG A 302 -1.65 -13.88 16.56
C ARG A 302 -0.28 -14.51 16.78
N VAL A 303 -0.19 -15.25 17.88
CA VAL A 303 1.05 -15.93 18.30
C VAL A 303 1.20 -17.35 17.74
N ASN A 304 0.21 -17.84 16.99
CA ASN A 304 0.26 -19.17 16.37
C ASN A 304 1.41 -19.25 15.35
N GLU A 305 2.14 -20.37 15.35
CA GLU A 305 3.19 -20.64 14.36
C GLU A 305 2.67 -21.35 13.10
N SER A 306 1.43 -21.86 13.13
CA SER A 306 0.83 -22.58 12.01
C SER A 306 -0.65 -22.24 11.87
N PHE A 307 -1.12 -22.17 10.64
CA PHE A 307 -2.53 -21.96 10.33
C PHE A 307 -2.98 -22.83 9.14
N THR A 308 -4.18 -23.39 9.23
CA THR A 308 -4.83 -24.13 8.15
C THR A 308 -6.06 -23.36 7.72
N ILE A 309 -6.06 -22.88 6.49
CA ILE A 309 -7.23 -22.23 5.90
C ILE A 309 -8.31 -23.29 5.71
N LEU A 310 -9.57 -22.95 6.00
CA LEU A 310 -10.70 -23.87 5.89
C LEU A 310 -10.85 -24.39 4.44
N ASP A 311 -11.18 -25.67 4.29
CA ASP A 311 -11.28 -26.35 2.98
C ASP A 311 -12.33 -25.76 2.03
N ASP A 312 -13.35 -25.07 2.56
CA ASP A 312 -14.42 -24.43 1.80
C ASP A 312 -14.12 -22.96 1.41
N VAL A 313 -12.93 -22.46 1.75
CA VAL A 313 -12.44 -21.16 1.29
C VAL A 313 -12.00 -21.26 -0.17
N VAL A 314 -12.58 -20.41 -1.01
CA VAL A 314 -12.28 -20.38 -2.45
C VAL A 314 -11.36 -19.22 -2.83
N ASN A 315 -11.28 -18.17 -2.00
CA ASN A 315 -10.46 -16.99 -2.25
C ASN A 315 -9.74 -16.53 -0.98
N ILE A 316 -8.64 -15.81 -1.17
CA ILE A 316 -7.98 -14.98 -0.15
C ILE A 316 -8.14 -13.53 -0.61
N SER A 317 -8.35 -12.59 0.30
CA SER A 317 -8.35 -11.15 -0.04
C SER A 317 -6.91 -10.62 -0.21
N PRO A 318 -6.70 -9.54 -0.98
CA PRO A 318 -5.42 -8.83 -0.97
C PRO A 318 -4.98 -8.49 0.46
N SER A 319 -3.68 -8.65 0.74
CA SER A 319 -3.08 -8.39 2.06
C SER A 319 -3.67 -9.16 3.25
N ALA A 320 -4.41 -10.26 3.03
CA ALA A 320 -5.12 -10.95 4.11
C ALA A 320 -4.22 -11.49 5.23
N PHE A 321 -2.95 -11.82 4.96
CA PHE A 321 -1.95 -12.22 5.96
C PHE A 321 -0.81 -11.20 6.10
N SER A 322 -0.92 -10.01 5.49
CA SER A 322 0.17 -9.03 5.48
C SER A 322 0.63 -8.68 6.90
N GLY A 323 1.94 -8.66 7.12
CA GLY A 323 2.55 -8.35 8.42
C GLY A 323 2.42 -9.47 9.46
N THR A 324 2.02 -10.69 9.08
CA THR A 324 1.94 -11.81 10.03
C THR A 324 3.33 -12.36 10.35
N VAL A 325 3.94 -11.87 11.43
CA VAL A 325 5.34 -12.16 11.77
C VAL A 325 5.55 -13.43 12.61
N LYS A 326 4.49 -14.18 12.95
CA LYS A 326 4.60 -15.41 13.78
C LYS A 326 4.34 -16.72 13.05
N LEU A 327 3.55 -16.69 11.97
CA LEU A 327 3.25 -17.91 11.20
C LEU A 327 4.49 -18.38 10.44
N LYS A 328 4.89 -19.63 10.69
CA LYS A 328 5.94 -20.35 9.97
C LYS A 328 5.39 -21.22 8.85
N THR A 329 4.16 -21.71 8.99
CA THR A 329 3.53 -22.58 8.00
C THR A 329 2.07 -22.22 7.81
N ILE A 330 1.65 -22.11 6.54
CA ILE A 330 0.26 -21.88 6.16
C ILE A 330 -0.16 -22.99 5.20
N VAL A 331 -1.25 -23.68 5.53
CA VAL A 331 -1.83 -24.72 4.68
C VAL A 331 -2.98 -24.11 3.89
N LEU A 332 -2.79 -24.01 2.57
CA LEU A 332 -3.79 -23.55 1.62
C LEU A 332 -4.84 -24.64 1.36
N PRO A 333 -6.10 -24.28 1.06
CA PRO A 333 -7.11 -25.25 0.70
C PRO A 333 -6.83 -25.82 -0.70
N ALA A 334 -7.25 -27.06 -0.94
CA ALA A 334 -6.84 -27.82 -2.12
C ALA A 334 -7.30 -27.21 -3.46
N ASN A 335 -8.36 -26.41 -3.43
CA ASN A 335 -8.95 -25.72 -4.57
C ASN A 335 -8.41 -24.29 -4.77
N MET A 336 -7.37 -23.87 -4.04
CA MET A 336 -6.78 -22.53 -4.18
C MET A 336 -6.04 -22.41 -5.51
N VAL A 337 -6.58 -21.60 -6.43
CA VAL A 337 -6.05 -21.42 -7.80
C VAL A 337 -5.15 -20.18 -7.92
N SER A 338 -5.32 -19.18 -7.07
CA SER A 338 -4.58 -17.92 -7.16
C SER A 338 -4.22 -17.37 -5.79
N ILE A 339 -3.02 -16.80 -5.69
CA ILE A 339 -2.62 -15.97 -4.55
C ILE A 339 -2.77 -14.49 -4.97
N PRO A 340 -3.57 -13.67 -4.27
CA PRO A 340 -3.79 -12.28 -4.64
C PRO A 340 -2.59 -11.40 -4.27
N ASN A 341 -2.66 -10.12 -4.66
CA ASN A 341 -1.63 -9.14 -4.37
C ASN A 341 -1.38 -9.01 -2.86
N MET A 342 -0.10 -8.93 -2.47
CA MET A 342 0.36 -8.72 -1.09
C MET A 342 -0.17 -9.74 -0.07
N ALA A 343 -0.76 -10.86 -0.51
CA ALA A 343 -1.50 -11.79 0.36
C ALA A 343 -0.71 -12.20 1.62
N PHE A 344 0.59 -12.43 1.47
CA PHE A 344 1.53 -12.81 2.52
C PHE A 344 2.71 -11.82 2.63
N ALA A 345 2.56 -10.57 2.16
CA ALA A 345 3.63 -9.58 2.28
C ALA A 345 4.07 -9.42 3.75
N TYR A 346 5.37 -9.22 3.98
CA TYR A 346 5.97 -9.07 5.31
C TYR A 346 5.69 -10.23 6.29
N CYS A 347 5.38 -11.44 5.79
CA CYS A 347 5.31 -12.64 6.62
C CYS A 347 6.72 -13.16 6.95
N GLU A 348 7.47 -12.40 7.77
CA GLU A 348 8.90 -12.61 8.02
C GLU A 348 9.25 -13.99 8.60
N SER A 349 8.32 -14.64 9.32
CA SER A 349 8.55 -15.98 9.88
C SER A 349 8.14 -17.12 8.96
N LEU A 350 7.44 -16.87 7.85
CA LEU A 350 6.93 -17.91 6.96
C LEU A 350 8.10 -18.67 6.35
N GLU A 351 8.25 -19.96 6.65
CA GLU A 351 9.43 -20.72 6.22
C GLU A 351 9.21 -21.45 4.90
N ASN A 352 8.00 -21.98 4.69
CA ASN A 352 7.65 -22.78 3.51
C ASN A 352 6.18 -22.60 3.16
N ILE A 353 5.87 -22.66 1.87
CA ILE A 353 4.48 -22.69 1.37
C ILE A 353 4.32 -23.63 0.17
N ASP A 354 3.26 -24.43 0.19
CA ASP A 354 2.90 -25.36 -0.89
C ASP A 354 1.95 -24.67 -1.87
N LEU A 355 2.45 -24.34 -3.07
CA LEU A 355 1.70 -23.68 -4.14
C LEU A 355 1.38 -24.63 -5.30
N LYS A 356 1.38 -25.95 -5.07
CA LYS A 356 1.21 -26.96 -6.15
C LYS A 356 -0.09 -26.86 -6.93
N ASN A 357 -1.12 -26.21 -6.39
CA ASN A 357 -2.43 -26.01 -7.02
C ASN A 357 -2.65 -24.58 -7.55
N VAL A 358 -1.67 -23.69 -7.38
CA VAL A 358 -1.78 -22.27 -7.73
C VAL A 358 -1.28 -22.04 -9.15
N SER A 359 -2.12 -21.44 -10.00
CA SER A 359 -1.76 -21.05 -11.36
C SER A 359 -1.34 -19.58 -11.50
N ILE A 360 -1.70 -18.72 -10.56
CA ILE A 360 -1.42 -17.27 -10.59
C ILE A 360 -0.95 -16.81 -9.22
N ILE A 361 0.20 -16.11 -9.19
CA ILE A 361 0.73 -15.45 -8.00
C ILE A 361 0.73 -13.94 -8.29
N GLY A 362 -0.01 -13.18 -7.48
CA GLY A 362 -0.17 -11.73 -7.63
C GLY A 362 1.06 -10.94 -7.23
N ASN A 363 0.97 -9.63 -7.44
CA ASN A 363 2.06 -8.69 -7.16
C ASN A 363 2.38 -8.68 -5.67
N GLU A 364 3.68 -8.69 -5.33
CA GLU A 364 4.18 -8.60 -3.96
C GLU A 364 3.63 -9.69 -3.02
N ALA A 365 3.10 -10.80 -3.57
CA ALA A 365 2.38 -11.82 -2.81
C ALA A 365 3.18 -12.37 -1.61
N PHE A 366 4.50 -12.46 -1.73
CA PHE A 366 5.45 -12.88 -0.68
C PHE A 366 6.57 -11.85 -0.47
N TYR A 367 6.31 -10.58 -0.80
CA TYR A 367 7.27 -9.48 -0.62
C TYR A 367 7.80 -9.44 0.82
N ASN A 368 9.12 -9.35 1.00
CA ASN A 368 9.77 -9.33 2.31
C ASN A 368 9.40 -10.52 3.23
N CYS A 369 9.05 -11.69 2.67
CA CYS A 369 9.00 -12.94 3.45
C CYS A 369 10.42 -13.45 3.71
N THR A 370 11.16 -12.76 4.58
CA THR A 370 12.59 -13.00 4.83
C THR A 370 12.88 -14.38 5.42
N GLY A 371 11.89 -15.08 5.98
CA GLY A 371 11.98 -16.47 6.45
C GLY A 371 11.77 -17.53 5.38
N LEU A 372 11.23 -17.17 4.19
CA LEU A 372 10.72 -18.13 3.20
C LEU A 372 11.88 -18.79 2.45
N LYS A 373 12.13 -20.07 2.73
CA LYS A 373 13.26 -20.83 2.20
C LYS A 373 12.90 -21.69 1.00
N SER A 374 11.69 -22.22 0.97
CA SER A 374 11.24 -23.10 -0.10
C SER A 374 9.79 -22.86 -0.51
N VAL A 375 9.56 -22.96 -1.82
CA VAL A 375 8.25 -22.83 -2.46
C VAL A 375 8.10 -24.01 -3.41
N ILE A 376 6.98 -24.70 -3.32
CA ILE A 376 6.63 -25.77 -4.25
C ILE A 376 5.68 -25.17 -5.30
N PHE A 377 6.21 -24.85 -6.48
CA PHE A 377 5.40 -24.32 -7.58
C PHE A 377 4.55 -25.41 -8.25
N SER A 378 3.37 -25.00 -8.76
CA SER A 378 2.48 -25.87 -9.54
C SER A 378 3.05 -26.16 -10.93
N ASP A 379 2.87 -27.38 -11.44
CA ASP A 379 3.08 -27.71 -12.87
C ASP A 379 2.14 -26.95 -13.81
N SER A 380 1.13 -26.25 -13.27
CA SER A 380 0.17 -25.40 -13.99
C SER A 380 0.35 -23.91 -13.70
N LEU A 381 1.47 -23.49 -13.12
CA LEU A 381 1.77 -22.07 -12.88
C LEU A 381 1.90 -21.31 -14.21
N LEU A 382 1.11 -20.27 -14.39
CA LEU A 382 1.06 -19.47 -15.62
C LEU A 382 1.71 -18.10 -15.46
N HIS A 383 1.57 -17.48 -14.27
CA HIS A 383 1.93 -16.09 -14.00
C HIS A 383 2.49 -15.91 -12.57
N ILE A 384 3.62 -15.21 -12.46
CA ILE A 384 4.16 -14.61 -11.23
C ILE A 384 4.25 -13.09 -11.40
N GLY A 385 3.55 -12.32 -10.57
CA GLY A 385 3.43 -10.86 -10.65
C GLY A 385 4.61 -10.08 -10.05
N TYR A 386 4.58 -8.75 -10.23
CA TYR A 386 5.63 -7.81 -9.83
C TYR A 386 6.13 -8.04 -8.41
N SER A 387 7.46 -8.15 -8.22
CA SER A 387 8.10 -8.31 -6.91
C SER A 387 7.53 -9.42 -6.01
N ALA A 388 6.89 -10.45 -6.60
CA ALA A 388 6.14 -11.45 -5.83
C ALA A 388 6.98 -12.21 -4.79
N PHE A 389 8.28 -12.39 -5.02
CA PHE A 389 9.22 -13.04 -4.10
C PHE A 389 10.40 -12.13 -3.76
N GLU A 390 10.26 -10.81 -3.90
CA GLU A 390 11.31 -9.86 -3.55
C GLU A 390 11.70 -9.98 -2.06
N ASN A 391 13.00 -9.93 -1.79
CA ASN A 391 13.62 -10.01 -0.46
C ASN A 391 13.22 -11.26 0.33
N THR A 392 13.03 -12.39 -0.36
CA THR A 392 12.81 -13.70 0.29
C THR A 392 14.13 -14.46 0.51
N SER A 393 14.09 -15.48 1.37
CA SER A 393 15.24 -16.38 1.62
C SER A 393 15.21 -17.65 0.76
N ILE A 394 14.52 -17.62 -0.39
CA ILE A 394 14.34 -18.81 -1.21
C ILE A 394 15.69 -19.32 -1.72
N GLU A 395 15.99 -20.60 -1.53
CA GLU A 395 17.33 -21.13 -1.81
C GLU A 395 17.50 -21.61 -3.25
N THR A 396 16.44 -22.19 -3.81
CA THR A 396 16.40 -22.72 -5.17
C THR A 396 15.03 -22.52 -5.78
N VAL A 397 14.99 -22.23 -7.09
CA VAL A 397 13.73 -22.09 -7.85
C VAL A 397 13.75 -23.04 -9.04
N THR A 398 12.64 -23.73 -9.26
CA THR A 398 12.35 -24.46 -10.50
C THR A 398 11.05 -23.94 -11.08
N LEU A 399 11.12 -23.25 -12.21
CA LEU A 399 9.95 -22.76 -12.93
C LEU A 399 9.43 -23.85 -13.87
N PRO A 400 8.12 -24.14 -13.84
CA PRO A 400 7.52 -25.21 -14.62
C PRO A 400 7.41 -24.85 -16.11
N SER A 401 7.21 -25.86 -16.96
CA SER A 401 6.99 -25.68 -18.41
C SER A 401 5.75 -24.86 -18.75
N SER A 402 4.81 -24.72 -17.82
CA SER A 402 3.56 -23.98 -18.01
C SER A 402 3.72 -22.46 -17.90
N ILE A 403 4.85 -21.96 -17.38
CA ILE A 403 5.02 -20.53 -17.14
C ILE A 403 4.95 -19.75 -18.46
N THR A 404 4.15 -18.69 -18.48
CA THR A 404 3.96 -17.84 -19.67
C THR A 404 4.35 -16.39 -19.42
N PHE A 405 4.33 -15.96 -18.17
CA PHE A 405 4.64 -14.58 -17.80
C PHE A 405 5.27 -14.50 -16.41
N MET A 406 6.30 -13.69 -16.29
CA MET A 406 6.95 -13.28 -15.05
C MET A 406 7.20 -11.79 -15.14
N ASP A 407 6.74 -11.04 -14.15
CA ASP A 407 6.82 -9.58 -14.13
C ASP A 407 8.22 -9.10 -13.66
N GLU A 408 8.42 -7.79 -13.59
CA GLU A 408 9.67 -7.17 -13.12
C GLU A 408 9.98 -7.52 -11.66
N SER A 409 11.28 -7.58 -11.32
CA SER A 409 11.79 -7.69 -9.94
C SER A 409 11.32 -8.91 -9.11
N VAL A 410 10.81 -9.97 -9.76
CA VAL A 410 10.17 -11.11 -9.06
C VAL A 410 11.03 -11.76 -7.98
N PHE A 411 12.34 -11.90 -8.17
CA PHE A 411 13.28 -12.42 -7.17
C PHE A 411 14.29 -11.37 -6.71
N TYR A 412 13.99 -10.07 -6.87
CA TYR A 412 14.86 -8.98 -6.42
C TYR A 412 15.30 -9.20 -4.97
N GLY A 413 16.59 -9.01 -4.68
CA GLY A 413 17.14 -9.10 -3.33
C GLY A 413 17.06 -10.49 -2.68
N CYS A 414 16.79 -11.57 -3.42
CA CYS A 414 16.82 -12.94 -2.89
C CYS A 414 18.26 -13.41 -2.62
N THR A 415 18.91 -12.86 -1.59
CA THR A 415 20.34 -13.06 -1.29
C THR A 415 20.72 -14.51 -0.95
N LYS A 416 19.74 -15.40 -0.71
CA LYS A 416 19.95 -16.84 -0.47
C LYS A 416 19.72 -17.72 -1.69
N LEU A 417 19.20 -17.16 -2.78
CA LEU A 417 18.94 -17.90 -4.01
C LEU A 417 20.27 -18.30 -4.65
N THR A 418 20.51 -19.61 -4.74
CA THR A 418 21.77 -20.15 -5.27
C THR A 418 21.62 -20.70 -6.68
N LYS A 419 20.42 -21.18 -7.02
CA LYS A 419 20.12 -21.85 -8.28
C LYS A 419 18.71 -21.59 -8.78
N VAL A 420 18.61 -21.29 -10.08
CA VAL A 420 17.34 -21.19 -10.80
C VAL A 420 17.35 -22.16 -11.97
N THR A 421 16.28 -22.91 -12.14
CA THR A 421 16.05 -23.78 -13.30
C THR A 421 14.75 -23.39 -13.98
N ILE A 422 14.80 -23.18 -15.29
CA ILE A 422 13.66 -22.88 -16.14
C ILE A 422 13.44 -24.09 -17.05
N GLU A 423 12.36 -24.81 -16.79
CA GLU A 423 11.97 -25.99 -17.59
C GLU A 423 11.60 -25.61 -19.03
N GLU A 424 11.43 -26.62 -19.89
CA GLU A 424 11.06 -26.40 -21.30
C GLU A 424 9.65 -25.78 -21.38
N SER A 425 9.58 -24.46 -21.52
CA SER A 425 8.36 -23.67 -21.54
C SER A 425 8.02 -23.09 -22.90
N ALA A 426 6.78 -22.63 -23.05
CA ALA A 426 6.42 -21.71 -24.13
C ALA A 426 7.24 -20.40 -24.03
N ARG A 427 7.19 -19.60 -25.09
CA ARG A 427 7.86 -18.29 -25.15
C ARG A 427 7.44 -17.41 -23.98
N PHE A 428 8.40 -16.96 -23.17
CA PHE A 428 8.19 -15.96 -22.11
C PHE A 428 9.44 -15.07 -21.98
N THR A 429 9.29 -13.95 -21.28
CA THR A 429 10.35 -12.95 -21.07
C THR A 429 10.82 -12.99 -19.61
N ILE A 430 12.14 -12.91 -19.40
CA ILE A 430 12.72 -12.54 -18.11
C ILE A 430 12.92 -11.02 -18.15
N MET A 431 12.17 -10.31 -17.30
CA MET A 431 12.11 -8.86 -17.27
C MET A 431 13.30 -8.24 -16.52
N GLU A 432 13.44 -6.92 -16.63
CA GLU A 432 14.42 -6.13 -15.89
C GLU A 432 14.40 -6.44 -14.38
N ASN A 433 15.58 -6.43 -13.76
CA ASN A 433 15.77 -6.58 -12.32
C ASN A 433 15.24 -7.89 -11.68
N THR A 434 14.81 -8.87 -12.47
CA THR A 434 14.26 -10.15 -11.98
C THR A 434 15.14 -10.79 -10.91
N PHE A 435 16.47 -10.74 -11.06
CA PHE A 435 17.44 -11.31 -10.12
C PHE A 435 18.38 -10.28 -9.48
N PHE A 436 18.10 -8.98 -9.59
CA PHE A 436 19.00 -7.94 -9.06
C PHE A 436 19.19 -8.13 -7.55
N GLY A 437 20.44 -8.05 -7.07
CA GLY A 437 20.77 -8.30 -5.66
C GLY A 437 20.72 -9.77 -5.21
N CYS A 438 20.47 -10.74 -6.11
CA CYS A 438 20.63 -12.18 -5.84
C CYS A 438 22.11 -12.59 -5.75
N SER A 439 22.86 -12.01 -4.82
CA SER A 439 24.33 -12.13 -4.74
C SER A 439 24.88 -13.55 -4.54
N SER A 440 24.05 -14.52 -4.14
CA SER A 440 24.42 -15.95 -4.03
C SER A 440 24.10 -16.77 -5.28
N LEU A 441 23.39 -16.21 -6.26
CA LEU A 441 22.93 -16.94 -7.45
C LEU A 441 24.12 -17.22 -8.34
N ASN A 442 24.50 -18.49 -8.42
CA ASN A 442 25.68 -18.92 -9.16
C ASN A 442 25.35 -19.83 -10.34
N GLU A 443 24.13 -20.36 -10.42
CA GLU A 443 23.69 -21.22 -11.52
C GLU A 443 22.28 -20.84 -11.99
N LEU A 444 22.16 -20.45 -13.26
CA LEU A 444 20.90 -20.33 -13.98
C LEU A 444 20.89 -21.31 -15.14
N THR A 445 19.96 -22.27 -15.12
CA THR A 445 19.78 -23.23 -16.22
C THR A 445 18.46 -22.97 -16.92
N ILE A 446 18.52 -22.70 -18.23
CA ILE A 446 17.35 -22.51 -19.09
C ILE A 446 17.32 -23.69 -20.08
N TYR A 447 16.21 -24.43 -20.12
CA TYR A 447 16.00 -25.49 -21.12
C TYR A 447 15.21 -25.02 -22.35
N SER A 448 14.38 -23.97 -22.20
CA SER A 448 13.58 -23.42 -23.31
C SER A 448 14.43 -22.62 -24.29
N LYS A 449 14.15 -22.78 -25.59
CA LYS A 449 14.81 -22.04 -26.68
C LYS A 449 14.21 -20.66 -26.94
N ASP A 450 12.99 -20.44 -26.46
CA ASP A 450 12.19 -19.24 -26.76
C ASP A 450 12.05 -18.30 -25.54
N VAL A 451 13.05 -18.28 -24.66
CA VAL A 451 13.13 -17.30 -23.56
C VAL A 451 13.75 -16.01 -24.07
N ILE A 452 13.10 -14.88 -23.80
CA ILE A 452 13.63 -13.54 -24.10
C ILE A 452 14.26 -12.98 -22.84
N LEU A 453 15.44 -12.41 -22.99
CA LEU A 453 16.15 -11.70 -21.92
C LEU A 453 16.07 -10.20 -22.21
N GLU A 454 15.50 -9.43 -21.29
CA GLU A 454 15.52 -7.96 -21.35
C GLU A 454 16.85 -7.39 -20.84
N GLU A 455 17.02 -6.07 -20.99
CA GLU A 455 18.14 -5.33 -20.42
C GLU A 455 18.22 -5.58 -18.92
N GLU A 456 19.43 -5.83 -18.41
CA GLU A 456 19.72 -6.11 -17.00
C GLU A 456 18.94 -7.26 -16.33
N SER A 457 18.22 -8.08 -17.11
CA SER A 457 17.40 -9.19 -16.61
C SER A 457 18.19 -10.28 -15.87
N LEU A 458 19.50 -10.38 -16.11
CA LEU A 458 20.44 -11.30 -15.45
C LEU A 458 21.44 -10.60 -14.53
N SER A 459 21.25 -9.30 -14.24
CA SER A 459 22.00 -8.59 -13.21
C SER A 459 21.73 -9.24 -11.85
N ILE A 460 22.77 -9.70 -11.17
CA ILE A 460 22.67 -10.33 -9.83
C ILE A 460 23.47 -9.60 -8.75
N GLY A 461 24.43 -8.77 -9.15
CA GLY A 461 25.20 -7.89 -8.26
C GLY A 461 24.53 -6.53 -8.07
N SER A 462 24.74 -5.94 -6.90
CA SER A 462 24.44 -4.54 -6.57
C SER A 462 25.72 -3.69 -6.58
N GLU A 463 25.60 -2.36 -6.48
CA GLU A 463 26.74 -1.43 -6.62
C GLU A 463 27.96 -1.85 -5.76
N GLY A 464 29.05 -2.22 -6.44
CA GLY A 464 30.30 -2.63 -5.80
C GLY A 464 30.45 -4.13 -5.55
N ASP A 465 29.45 -4.94 -5.91
CA ASP A 465 29.56 -6.39 -5.94
C ASP A 465 30.42 -6.87 -7.12
N ASN A 466 31.02 -8.05 -6.99
CA ASN A 466 31.71 -8.71 -8.10
C ASN A 466 31.29 -10.19 -8.11
N VAL A 467 30.14 -10.46 -8.73
CA VAL A 467 29.50 -11.79 -8.72
C VAL A 467 29.59 -12.47 -10.09
N THR A 468 29.50 -13.80 -10.09
CA THR A 468 29.57 -14.61 -11.31
C THR A 468 28.35 -15.51 -11.43
N LEU A 469 27.65 -15.43 -12.55
CA LEU A 469 26.52 -16.28 -12.89
C LEU A 469 26.91 -17.28 -13.99
N ASN A 470 26.83 -18.58 -13.67
CA ASN A 470 26.95 -19.63 -14.69
C ASN A 470 25.60 -19.81 -15.38
N LEU A 471 25.52 -19.40 -16.65
CA LEU A 471 24.33 -19.49 -17.47
C LEU A 471 24.40 -20.73 -18.37
N ASN A 472 23.58 -21.73 -18.09
CA ASN A 472 23.45 -22.95 -18.89
C ASN A 472 22.24 -22.82 -19.83
N VAL A 473 22.46 -22.80 -21.14
CA VAL A 473 21.42 -22.55 -22.16
C VAL A 473 21.46 -23.57 -23.29
N PRO A 474 20.35 -23.88 -23.98
CA PRO A 474 20.37 -24.85 -25.07
C PRO A 474 21.23 -24.36 -26.24
N SER A 475 21.75 -25.31 -27.02
CA SER A 475 22.47 -24.99 -28.25
C SER A 475 21.62 -24.10 -29.18
N GLY A 476 22.20 -22.97 -29.61
CA GLY A 476 21.53 -21.97 -30.46
C GLY A 476 20.78 -20.87 -29.71
N PHE A 477 20.78 -20.87 -28.37
CA PHE A 477 20.23 -19.77 -27.57
C PHE A 477 21.07 -18.50 -27.72
N ILE A 478 20.41 -17.36 -27.87
CA ILE A 478 21.05 -16.05 -28.06
C ILE A 478 21.01 -15.30 -26.73
N VAL A 479 22.17 -14.83 -26.27
CA VAL A 479 22.31 -13.98 -25.09
C VAL A 479 22.69 -12.57 -25.56
N PRO A 480 21.81 -11.55 -25.43
CA PRO A 480 22.11 -10.16 -25.79
C PRO A 480 23.24 -9.53 -24.93
N ASP A 481 23.89 -8.48 -25.44
CA ASP A 481 25.08 -7.87 -24.82
C ASP A 481 24.80 -7.06 -23.52
N ASN A 482 23.55 -6.67 -23.25
CA ASN A 482 23.15 -5.81 -22.11
C ASN A 482 22.30 -6.53 -21.04
N VAL A 483 22.31 -7.86 -21.01
CA VAL A 483 21.46 -8.60 -20.05
C VAL A 483 22.01 -8.58 -18.62
N ALA A 484 23.22 -8.08 -18.40
CA ALA A 484 23.87 -8.03 -17.08
C ALA A 484 24.58 -6.69 -16.90
N ASN A 485 24.50 -6.15 -15.67
CA ASN A 485 25.20 -4.93 -15.24
C ASN A 485 26.71 -5.15 -15.05
N GLU A 486 27.42 -4.07 -14.74
CA GLU A 486 28.89 -4.09 -14.56
C GLU A 486 29.36 -4.94 -13.36
N ASP A 487 28.49 -5.15 -12.36
CA ASP A 487 28.77 -5.94 -11.16
C ASP A 487 28.57 -7.45 -11.37
N THR A 488 28.08 -7.86 -12.57
CA THR A 488 27.72 -9.25 -12.89
C THR A 488 28.54 -9.82 -14.05
N THR A 489 29.37 -10.82 -13.78
CA THR A 489 30.08 -11.60 -14.81
C THR A 489 29.27 -12.83 -15.25
N LEU A 490 28.96 -12.94 -16.53
CA LEU A 490 28.29 -14.12 -17.10
C LEU A 490 29.29 -15.15 -17.64
N VAL A 491 29.13 -16.41 -17.22
CA VAL A 491 29.84 -17.57 -17.79
C VAL A 491 28.83 -18.46 -18.51
N ILE A 492 28.84 -18.40 -19.84
CA ILE A 492 27.84 -19.09 -20.68
C ILE A 492 28.32 -20.50 -21.05
N THR A 493 27.48 -21.50 -20.75
CA THR A 493 27.69 -22.90 -21.14
C THR A 493 26.51 -23.38 -21.99
N TYR A 494 26.81 -23.91 -23.17
CA TYR A 494 25.80 -24.50 -24.04
C TYR A 494 25.58 -25.98 -23.70
N ILE A 495 24.37 -26.31 -23.26
CA ILE A 495 23.98 -27.69 -22.96
C ILE A 495 23.46 -28.40 -24.22
N GLY A 496 23.72 -29.70 -24.30
CA GLY A 496 23.16 -30.57 -25.33
C GLY A 496 21.65 -30.77 -25.16
N GLU A 497 20.99 -31.35 -26.15
CA GLU A 497 19.57 -31.68 -26.03
C GLU A 497 19.34 -32.60 -24.82
N ARG A 498 18.38 -32.23 -23.96
CA ARG A 498 17.98 -33.04 -22.81
C ARG A 498 17.59 -34.42 -23.34
N PRO A 499 18.10 -35.54 -22.81
CA PRO A 499 17.53 -36.84 -23.14
C PRO A 499 16.06 -36.81 -22.65
N TYR A 500 15.12 -36.81 -23.59
CA TYR A 500 13.69 -36.77 -23.29
C TYR A 500 13.35 -37.80 -22.19
N PRO A 501 12.53 -37.47 -21.17
CA PRO A 501 12.20 -38.41 -20.10
C PRO A 501 11.60 -39.74 -20.61
N TRP A 502 10.98 -39.72 -21.80
CA TRP A 502 10.46 -40.90 -22.50
C TRP A 502 11.53 -41.90 -22.96
N VAL A 503 12.79 -41.47 -23.12
CA VAL A 503 13.91 -42.36 -23.50
C VAL A 503 14.20 -43.36 -22.37
N ASN A 504 14.00 -42.97 -21.11
CA ASN A 504 14.08 -43.89 -19.98
C ASN A 504 12.87 -44.83 -19.89
N ILE A 505 11.67 -44.37 -20.31
CA ILE A 505 10.47 -45.21 -20.35
C ILE A 505 10.57 -46.26 -21.47
N ILE A 506 11.04 -45.88 -22.67
CA ILE A 506 11.27 -46.84 -23.76
C ILE A 506 12.41 -47.80 -23.39
N GLY A 507 13.49 -47.31 -22.78
CA GLY A 507 14.57 -48.17 -22.27
C GLY A 507 14.09 -49.18 -21.21
N ALA A 508 13.22 -48.75 -20.30
CA ALA A 508 12.60 -49.62 -19.29
C ALA A 508 11.58 -50.60 -19.89
N ILE A 509 10.77 -50.18 -20.88
CA ILE A 509 9.82 -51.04 -21.59
C ILE A 509 10.56 -52.07 -22.45
N VAL A 510 11.64 -51.69 -23.14
CA VAL A 510 12.49 -52.60 -23.92
C VAL A 510 13.21 -53.59 -23.01
N CYS A 511 13.68 -53.17 -21.83
CA CYS A 511 14.22 -54.09 -20.82
C CYS A 511 13.15 -55.04 -20.27
N ALA A 512 11.94 -54.55 -19.98
CA ALA A 512 10.83 -55.35 -19.48
C ALA A 512 10.33 -56.38 -20.52
N LEU A 513 10.21 -55.98 -21.78
CA LEU A 513 9.85 -56.87 -22.90
C LEU A 513 10.97 -57.89 -23.20
N GLY A 514 12.24 -57.49 -23.07
CA GLY A 514 13.39 -58.39 -23.17
C GLY A 514 13.40 -59.47 -22.07
N ILE A 515 13.06 -59.10 -20.83
CA ILE A 515 12.93 -60.04 -19.71
C ILE A 515 11.74 -61.00 -19.91
N ILE A 516 10.61 -60.51 -20.43
CA ILE A 516 9.44 -61.36 -20.75
C ILE A 516 9.79 -62.36 -21.87
N GLY A 517 10.54 -61.95 -22.90
CA GLY A 517 11.00 -62.83 -23.98
C GLY A 517 11.93 -63.95 -23.49
N ILE A 518 12.84 -63.64 -22.56
CA ILE A 518 13.75 -64.63 -21.95
C ILE A 518 12.97 -65.62 -21.07
N LEU A 519 12.01 -65.15 -20.27
CA LEU A 519 11.15 -66.02 -19.44
C LEU A 519 10.22 -66.92 -20.27
N TYR A 520 9.78 -66.46 -21.45
CA TYR A 520 8.99 -67.28 -22.37
C TYR A 520 9.84 -68.36 -23.07
N GLY A 521 11.10 -68.03 -23.41
CA GLY A 521 12.07 -68.97 -23.97
C GLY A 521 12.50 -70.07 -22.97
N MET A 522 12.64 -69.72 -21.68
CA MET A 522 12.98 -70.68 -20.62
C MET A 522 11.82 -71.61 -20.21
N ARG A 523 10.60 -71.35 -20.68
CA ARG A 523 9.42 -72.22 -20.46
C ARG A 523 9.21 -73.25 -21.58
N GLN A 524 9.99 -73.18 -22.65
CA GLN A 524 9.91 -74.03 -23.85
C GLN A 524 11.16 -74.92 -24.04
N VAL A 525 12.07 -74.93 -23.07
CA VAL A 525 13.20 -75.87 -22.93
C VAL A 525 12.91 -76.74 -21.72
#